data_AF-A0A663M424-F1
#
_entry.id   AF-A0A663M424-F1
#
_cell.length_a   1.000
_cell.length_b   1.000
_cell.length_c   1.000
_cell.angle_alpha   90.00
_cell.angle_beta   90.00
_cell.angle_gamma   90.00
#
_symmetry.space_group_name_H-M   'P 1'
#
loop_
_entity.id
_entity.type
_entity.pdbx_description
1 polymer ?
#
loop_
_entity_poly.entity_id
_entity_poly.type
_entity_poly.pdbx_seq_one_letter_code
_entity_poly.pdbx_strand_id
1 'polypeptide(L)'
;QGSAGALAGLLLHLVFLSTSWGMQIWMTFVAGFVMGSHLPRHTFGFIQRQLFPYYFHIVSACAFFNLTLFAMYHPSELLSFAPLQIIAFFICVAASVLNTQWFGQVTSDIVADMHLVERSHGLGQEVGLFTRQSHRQLCASNTSYRQLTRQFTLYHALSSLCNLCCIACNGLSLYYVAARLPAL
;
A
#
# COMPACT_ATOMS: atom_id res chain seq x y z
N GLN A 1 7.73 -3.34 38.98
CA GLN A 1 7.81 -4.21 37.78
C GLN A 1 6.83 -3.82 36.66
N GLY A 2 5.68 -3.18 36.94
CA GLY A 2 4.70 -2.79 35.89
C GLY A 2 5.09 -1.65 34.93
N SER A 3 5.96 -0.70 35.34
CA SER A 3 6.32 0.46 34.50
C SER A 3 7.31 0.14 33.36
N ALA A 4 8.30 -0.71 33.62
CA ALA A 4 9.30 -1.08 32.60
C ALA A 4 8.71 -1.93 31.46
N GLY A 5 7.77 -2.85 31.78
CA GLY A 5 7.06 -3.64 30.78
C GLY A 5 6.13 -2.80 29.89
N ALA A 6 5.45 -1.81 30.48
CA ALA A 6 4.61 -0.88 29.73
C ALA A 6 5.42 0.02 28.79
N LEU A 7 6.58 0.51 29.24
CA LEU A 7 7.48 1.33 28.42
C LEU A 7 8.09 0.52 27.27
N ALA A 8 8.47 -0.74 27.50
CA ALA A 8 8.92 -1.65 26.45
C ALA A 8 7.82 -1.92 25.40
N GLY A 9 6.57 -2.15 25.84
CA GLY A 9 5.42 -2.32 24.94
C GLY A 9 5.15 -1.09 24.07
N LEU A 10 5.25 0.11 24.65
CA LEU A 10 5.10 1.38 23.95
C LEU A 10 6.20 1.59 22.90
N LEU A 11 7.47 1.32 23.25
CA LEU A 11 8.59 1.43 22.31
C LEU A 11 8.43 0.46 21.15
N LEU A 12 8.03 -0.79 21.41
CA LEU A 12 7.76 -1.77 20.36
C LEU A 12 6.62 -1.31 19.45
N HIS A 13 5.53 -0.79 20.01
CA HIS A 13 4.41 -0.23 19.25
C HIS A 13 4.88 0.93 18.33
N LEU A 14 5.69 1.85 18.86
CA LEU A 14 6.27 2.94 18.08
C LEU A 14 7.16 2.44 16.93
N VAL A 15 8.00 1.42 17.18
CA VAL A 15 8.88 0.85 16.15
C VAL A 15 8.07 0.24 15.02
N PHE A 16 7.06 -0.59 15.31
CA PHE A 16 6.23 -1.20 14.27
C PHE A 16 5.39 -0.16 13.52
N LEU A 17 4.82 0.81 14.24
CA LEU A 17 3.99 1.86 13.65
C LEU A 17 4.80 2.80 12.75
N SER A 18 5.97 3.25 13.21
CA SER A 18 6.88 4.10 12.42
C SER A 18 7.47 3.37 11.21
N THR A 19 7.86 2.10 11.37
CA THR A 19 8.37 1.27 10.27
C THR A 19 7.32 1.10 9.19
N SER A 20 6.09 0.74 9.58
CA SER A 20 4.96 0.58 8.66
C SER A 20 4.62 1.88 7.94
N TRP A 21 4.52 2.99 8.68
CA TRP A 21 4.17 4.30 8.10
C TRP A 21 5.26 4.79 7.14
N GLY A 22 6.53 4.72 7.54
CA GLY A 22 7.66 5.11 6.69
C GLY A 22 7.76 4.27 5.42
N MET A 23 7.54 2.96 5.53
CA MET A 23 7.51 2.06 4.37
C MET A 23 6.36 2.42 3.41
N GLN A 24 5.17 2.69 3.91
CA GLN A 24 4.02 3.09 3.09
C GLN A 24 4.29 4.41 2.35
N ILE A 25 4.87 5.41 3.02
CA ILE A 25 5.24 6.69 2.40
C ILE A 25 6.27 6.48 1.29
N TRP A 26 7.37 5.78 1.58
CA TRP A 26 8.44 5.54 0.61
C TRP A 26 7.89 4.77 -0.60
N MET A 27 7.24 3.63 -0.39
CA MET A 27 6.75 2.80 -1.48
C MET A 27 5.75 3.53 -2.39
N THR A 28 4.88 4.35 -1.82
CA THR A 28 3.82 5.04 -2.56
C THR A 28 4.34 6.28 -3.28
N PHE A 29 5.00 7.17 -2.56
CA PHE A 29 5.28 8.53 -3.06
C PHE A 29 6.59 8.65 -3.80
N VAL A 30 7.62 7.92 -3.39
CA VAL A 30 8.93 8.08 -4.01
C VAL A 30 9.29 6.87 -4.87
N ALA A 31 9.07 5.62 -4.42
CA ALA A 31 9.45 4.45 -5.21
C ALA A 31 8.54 4.32 -6.44
N GLY A 32 7.22 4.42 -6.25
CA GLY A 32 6.24 4.41 -7.33
C GLY A 32 6.47 5.51 -8.36
N PHE A 33 6.73 6.75 -7.93
CA PHE A 33 6.93 7.89 -8.83
C PHE A 33 8.24 7.78 -9.61
N VAL A 34 9.35 7.44 -8.94
CA VAL A 34 10.66 7.29 -9.58
C VAL A 34 10.64 6.17 -10.59
N MET A 35 10.14 4.99 -10.21
CA MET A 35 10.06 3.84 -11.11
C MET A 35 9.11 4.08 -12.29
N GLY A 36 7.94 4.67 -12.04
CA GLY A 36 6.98 4.99 -13.11
C GLY A 36 7.49 6.03 -14.11
N SER A 37 8.45 6.87 -13.71
CA SER A 37 9.01 7.92 -14.56
C SER A 37 10.25 7.47 -15.34
N HIS A 38 11.03 6.53 -14.81
CA HIS A 38 12.35 6.17 -15.35
C HIS A 38 12.45 4.74 -15.90
N LEU A 39 11.47 3.86 -15.63
CA LEU A 39 11.48 2.49 -16.12
C LEU A 39 10.48 2.27 -17.26
N PRO A 40 10.78 1.36 -18.21
CA PRO A 40 9.77 0.87 -19.14
C PRO A 40 8.57 0.30 -18.39
N ARG A 41 7.36 0.53 -18.91
CA ARG A 41 6.11 0.10 -18.25
C ARG A 41 6.09 -1.40 -17.93
N HIS A 42 6.63 -2.24 -18.82
CA HIS A 42 6.67 -3.68 -18.62
C HIS A 42 7.60 -4.07 -17.46
N THR A 43 8.75 -3.41 -17.35
CA THR A 43 9.71 -3.59 -16.27
C THR A 43 9.15 -3.08 -14.94
N PHE A 44 8.50 -1.92 -14.96
CA PHE A 44 7.81 -1.37 -13.78
C PHE A 44 6.71 -2.30 -13.28
N GLY A 45 5.85 -2.80 -14.17
CA GLY A 45 4.77 -3.73 -13.82
C GLY A 45 5.31 -5.06 -13.26
N PHE A 46 6.43 -5.56 -13.80
CA PHE A 46 7.11 -6.75 -13.27
C PHE A 46 7.64 -6.52 -11.85
N ILE A 47 8.32 -5.39 -11.61
CA ILE A 47 8.83 -5.05 -10.28
C ILE A 47 7.68 -4.87 -9.28
N GLN A 48 6.63 -4.15 -9.66
CA GLN A 48 5.44 -3.97 -8.82
C GLN A 48 4.81 -5.31 -8.44
N ARG A 49 4.64 -6.22 -9.40
CA ARG A 49 4.10 -7.57 -9.15
C ARG A 49 4.93 -8.35 -8.14
N GLN A 50 6.26 -8.26 -8.24
CA GLN A 50 7.13 -8.99 -7.32
C GLN A 50 7.17 -8.34 -5.94
N LEU A 51 7.11 -7.01 -5.86
CA LEU A 51 7.38 -6.25 -4.65
C LEU A 51 6.13 -6.02 -3.79
N PHE A 52 4.96 -5.87 -4.41
CA PHE A 52 3.69 -5.66 -3.72
C PHE A 52 3.33 -6.76 -2.71
N PRO A 53 3.50 -8.07 -2.99
CA PRO A 53 3.24 -9.11 -1.99
C PRO A 53 4.08 -8.93 -0.72
N TYR A 54 5.39 -8.71 -0.86
CA TYR A 54 6.27 -8.48 0.30
C TYR A 54 5.87 -7.23 1.08
N TYR A 55 5.59 -6.13 0.38
CA TYR A 55 5.13 -4.90 0.99
C TYR A 55 3.84 -5.11 1.81
N PHE A 56 2.82 -5.73 1.23
CA PHE A 56 1.55 -5.95 1.93
C PHE A 56 1.69 -6.94 3.09
N HIS A 57 2.56 -7.96 2.98
CA HIS A 57 2.87 -8.86 4.09
C HIS A 57 3.54 -8.14 5.27
N ILE A 58 4.53 -7.27 4.99
CA ILE A 58 5.21 -6.51 6.06
C ILE A 58 4.25 -5.53 6.72
N VAL A 59 3.44 -4.80 5.93
CA VAL A 59 2.43 -3.88 6.45
C VAL A 59 1.39 -4.63 7.31
N SER A 60 0.93 -5.79 6.86
CA SER A 60 0.01 -6.65 7.60
C SER A 60 0.61 -7.17 8.91
N ALA A 61 1.87 -7.64 8.89
CA ALA A 61 2.58 -8.10 10.09
C ALA A 61 2.74 -6.95 11.09
N CYS A 62 3.15 -5.77 10.64
CA CYS A 62 3.26 -4.59 11.52
C CYS A 62 1.90 -4.18 12.10
N ALA A 63 0.82 -4.22 11.31
CA ALA A 63 -0.53 -3.94 11.80
C ALA A 63 -0.99 -4.98 12.85
N PHE A 64 -0.72 -6.27 12.62
CA PHE A 64 -1.01 -7.33 13.56
C PHE A 64 -0.27 -7.14 14.89
N PHE A 65 1.06 -6.94 14.85
CA PHE A 65 1.84 -6.73 16.07
C PHE A 65 1.41 -5.45 16.80
N ASN A 66 1.10 -4.36 16.08
CA ASN A 66 0.57 -3.15 16.70
C ASN A 66 -0.77 -3.39 17.41
N LEU A 67 -1.67 -4.17 16.80
CA LEU A 67 -2.95 -4.53 17.41
C LEU A 67 -2.76 -5.43 18.65
N THR A 68 -1.87 -6.41 18.57
CA THR A 68 -1.55 -7.29 19.71
C THR A 68 -0.92 -6.51 20.86
N LEU A 69 0.05 -5.63 20.58
CA LEU A 69 0.68 -4.78 21.58
C LEU A 69 -0.32 -3.80 22.19
N PHE A 70 -1.23 -3.25 21.38
CA PHE A 70 -2.33 -2.42 21.85
C PHE A 70 -3.25 -3.21 22.80
N ALA A 71 -3.66 -4.43 22.44
CA ALA A 71 -4.50 -5.27 23.29
C ALA A 71 -3.82 -5.70 24.60
N MET A 72 -2.50 -5.91 24.58
CA MET A 72 -1.74 -6.42 25.73
C MET A 72 -1.29 -5.34 26.72
N TYR A 73 -0.99 -4.12 26.24
CA TYR A 73 -0.29 -3.11 27.05
C TYR A 73 -1.05 -1.79 27.27
N HIS A 74 -2.26 -1.59 26.73
CA HIS A 74 -3.01 -0.37 26.98
C HIS A 74 -3.95 -0.45 28.20
N PRO A 75 -3.81 0.45 29.19
CA PRO A 75 -4.79 0.64 30.25
C PRO A 75 -6.02 1.34 29.65
N SER A 76 -7.19 0.80 29.96
CA SER A 76 -8.53 1.13 29.47
C SER A 76 -8.97 2.60 29.57
N GLU A 77 -8.12 3.49 30.09
CA GLU A 77 -8.43 4.85 30.52
C GLU A 77 -8.01 5.94 29.51
N LEU A 78 -7.09 5.66 28.57
CA LEU A 78 -6.44 6.73 27.78
C LEU A 78 -7.13 7.11 26.45
N LEU A 79 -8.18 6.41 26.02
CA LEU A 79 -8.58 6.45 24.61
C LEU A 79 -10.09 6.54 24.36
N SER A 80 -10.60 7.77 24.28
CA SER A 80 -11.93 8.06 23.70
C SER A 80 -12.06 7.66 22.21
N PHE A 81 -10.98 7.15 21.58
CA PHE A 81 -10.89 6.81 20.15
C PHE A 81 -10.44 5.36 19.87
N ALA A 82 -10.39 4.49 20.88
CA ALA A 82 -10.08 3.05 20.74
C ALA A 82 -10.83 2.32 19.61
N PRO A 83 -12.15 2.52 19.41
CA PRO A 83 -12.85 1.82 18.34
C PRO A 83 -12.37 2.25 16.94
N LEU A 84 -12.04 3.53 16.72
CA LEU A 84 -11.58 4.02 15.42
C LEU A 84 -10.19 3.47 15.04
N GLN A 85 -9.29 3.32 16.01
CA GLN A 85 -7.96 2.76 15.78
C GLN A 85 -8.03 1.26 15.45
N ILE A 86 -8.85 0.51 16.18
CA ILE A 86 -9.09 -0.92 15.92
C ILE A 86 -9.74 -1.10 14.55
N ILE A 87 -10.74 -0.29 14.21
CA ILE A 87 -11.38 -0.29 12.89
C ILE A 87 -10.37 0.07 11.81
N ALA A 88 -9.51 1.06 12.02
CA ALA A 88 -8.47 1.43 11.06
C ALA A 88 -7.44 0.31 10.84
N PHE A 89 -6.96 -0.35 11.89
CA PHE A 89 -6.07 -1.49 11.77
C PHE A 89 -6.75 -2.69 11.11
N PHE A 90 -8.02 -2.95 11.44
CA PHE A 90 -8.81 -3.99 10.80
C PHE A 90 -9.02 -3.71 9.30
N ILE A 91 -9.36 -2.47 8.94
CA ILE A 91 -9.44 -2.03 7.55
C ILE A 91 -8.08 -2.18 6.88
N CYS A 92 -6.97 -1.82 7.51
CA CYS A 92 -5.65 -1.99 6.91
C CYS A 92 -5.24 -3.45 6.72
N VAL A 93 -5.58 -4.33 7.66
CA VAL A 93 -5.34 -5.78 7.51
C VAL A 93 -6.22 -6.34 6.40
N ALA A 94 -7.53 -6.07 6.42
CA ALA A 94 -8.46 -6.52 5.38
C ALA A 94 -8.07 -5.99 4.00
N ALA A 95 -7.70 -4.71 3.91
CA ALA A 95 -7.20 -4.07 2.70
C ALA A 95 -5.90 -4.70 2.21
N SER A 96 -4.96 -4.99 3.11
CA SER A 96 -3.69 -5.62 2.75
C SER A 96 -3.91 -7.05 2.25
N VAL A 97 -4.78 -7.81 2.89
CA VAL A 97 -5.15 -9.18 2.46
C VAL A 97 -5.85 -9.16 1.10
N LEU A 98 -6.85 -8.28 0.93
CA LEU A 98 -7.53 -8.11 -0.36
C LEU A 98 -6.57 -7.62 -1.45
N ASN A 99 -5.66 -6.71 -1.12
CA ASN A 99 -4.62 -6.25 -2.04
C ASN A 99 -3.66 -7.37 -2.44
N THR A 100 -3.28 -8.25 -1.51
CA THR A 100 -2.33 -9.32 -1.79
C THR A 100 -2.98 -10.44 -2.57
N GLN A 101 -4.13 -10.94 -2.11
CA GLN A 101 -4.74 -12.16 -2.64
C GLN A 101 -5.63 -11.91 -3.86
N TRP A 102 -6.36 -10.78 -3.89
CA TRP A 102 -7.33 -10.51 -4.94
C TRP A 102 -6.81 -9.48 -5.93
N PHE A 103 -6.53 -8.25 -5.47
CA PHE A 103 -6.15 -7.18 -6.38
C PHE A 103 -4.78 -7.42 -7.01
N GLY A 104 -3.81 -7.99 -6.28
CA GLY A 104 -2.50 -8.34 -6.81
C GLY A 104 -2.60 -9.36 -7.95
N GLN A 105 -3.41 -10.40 -7.78
CA GLN A 105 -3.58 -11.45 -8.78
C GLN A 105 -4.37 -10.93 -9.99
N VAL A 106 -5.53 -10.31 -9.77
CA VAL A 106 -6.37 -9.74 -10.84
C VAL A 106 -5.63 -8.66 -11.63
N THR A 107 -4.89 -7.78 -10.95
CA THR A 107 -4.07 -6.75 -11.63
C THR A 107 -2.93 -7.38 -12.41
N SER A 108 -2.30 -8.43 -11.89
CA SER A 108 -1.23 -9.14 -12.61
C SER A 108 -1.75 -9.82 -13.88
N ASP A 109 -2.93 -10.44 -13.81
CA ASP A 109 -3.55 -11.10 -14.96
C ASP A 109 -3.97 -10.07 -16.01
N ILE A 110 -4.64 -8.98 -15.61
CA ILE A 110 -4.99 -7.88 -16.52
C ILE A 110 -3.74 -7.26 -17.15
N VAL A 111 -2.67 -7.05 -16.38
CA VAL A 111 -1.41 -6.49 -16.90
C VAL A 111 -0.72 -7.47 -17.84
N ALA A 112 -0.79 -8.78 -17.59
CA ALA A 112 -0.27 -9.78 -18.51
C ALA A 112 -1.01 -9.75 -19.85
N ASP A 113 -2.35 -9.68 -19.82
CA ASP A 113 -3.17 -9.54 -21.03
C ASP A 113 -2.87 -8.23 -21.77
N MET A 114 -2.73 -7.12 -21.05
CA MET A 114 -2.33 -5.84 -21.63
C MET A 114 -0.95 -5.92 -22.28
N HIS A 115 0.03 -6.55 -21.63
CA HIS A 115 1.38 -6.71 -22.18
C HIS A 115 1.40 -7.59 -23.43
N LEU A 116 0.54 -8.60 -23.53
CA LEU A 116 0.41 -9.41 -24.75
C LEU A 116 -0.10 -8.57 -25.93
N VAL A 117 -1.12 -7.74 -25.71
CA VAL A 117 -1.65 -6.83 -26.73
C VAL A 117 -0.64 -5.74 -27.10
N GLU A 118 0.10 -5.22 -26.12
CA GLU A 118 1.15 -4.22 -26.37
C GLU A 118 2.30 -4.82 -27.21
N ARG A 119 2.76 -6.03 -26.88
CA ARG A 119 3.80 -6.72 -27.64
C ARG A 119 3.39 -7.02 -29.08
N SER A 120 2.13 -7.38 -29.32
CA SER A 120 1.65 -7.62 -30.68
C SER A 120 1.61 -6.36 -31.55
N HIS A 121 1.63 -5.18 -30.93
CA HIS A 121 1.70 -3.88 -31.59
C HIS A 121 3.10 -3.24 -31.52
N GLY A 122 4.12 -3.98 -31.06
CA GLY A 122 5.49 -3.48 -30.93
C GLY A 122 5.74 -2.50 -29.77
N LEU A 123 4.80 -2.40 -28.82
CA LEU A 123 4.87 -1.51 -27.66
C LEU A 123 5.38 -2.24 -26.41
N GLY A 124 5.91 -1.48 -25.44
CA GLY A 124 6.26 -2.00 -24.10
C GLY A 124 7.67 -1.74 -23.60
N GLN A 125 8.60 -1.38 -24.50
CA GLN A 125 9.99 -1.02 -24.15
C GLN A 125 10.22 0.50 -24.11
N GLU A 126 9.22 1.30 -24.44
CA GLU A 126 9.30 2.76 -24.50
C GLU A 126 9.39 3.36 -23.09
N VAL A 127 10.34 4.27 -22.88
CA VAL A 127 10.53 5.03 -21.64
C VAL A 127 10.12 6.49 -21.86
N GLY A 128 9.33 7.06 -20.96
CA GLY A 128 8.97 8.48 -20.96
C GLY A 128 7.65 8.84 -21.66
N LEU A 129 7.51 10.10 -22.06
CA LEU A 129 6.24 10.69 -22.54
C LEU A 129 5.73 10.11 -23.86
N PHE A 130 6.60 9.56 -24.71
CA PHE A 130 6.22 8.92 -25.97
C PHE A 130 5.33 7.70 -25.75
N THR A 131 5.56 6.95 -24.66
CA THR A 131 4.72 5.84 -24.20
C THR A 131 3.27 6.25 -23.93
N ARG A 132 3.00 7.52 -23.58
CA ARG A 132 1.62 7.97 -23.35
C ARG A 132 0.84 8.19 -24.65
N GLN A 133 1.49 8.51 -25.76
CA GLN A 133 0.81 8.79 -27.02
C GLN A 133 0.47 7.50 -27.77
N SER A 134 1.44 6.60 -27.94
CA SER A 134 1.27 5.29 -28.58
C SER A 134 0.21 4.44 -27.88
N HIS A 135 0.22 4.39 -26.54
CA HIS A 135 -0.79 3.68 -25.76
C HIS A 135 -2.17 4.35 -25.79
N ARG A 136 -2.25 5.69 -25.88
CA ARG A 136 -3.53 6.40 -26.06
C ARG A 136 -4.15 6.08 -27.42
N GLN A 137 -3.34 6.00 -28.47
CA GLN A 137 -3.79 5.58 -29.79
C GLN A 137 -4.28 4.13 -29.77
N LEU A 138 -3.55 3.22 -29.13
CA LEU A 138 -3.98 1.82 -28.97
C LEU A 138 -5.29 1.70 -28.16
N CYS A 139 -5.46 2.51 -27.12
CA CYS A 139 -6.69 2.57 -26.32
C CYS A 139 -7.87 3.18 -27.09
N ALA A 140 -7.61 4.08 -28.04
CA ALA A 140 -8.64 4.62 -28.93
C ALA A 140 -9.02 3.63 -30.03
N SER A 141 -8.09 2.84 -30.56
CA SER A 141 -8.31 1.92 -31.67
C SER A 141 -8.84 0.54 -31.25
N ASN A 142 -8.49 0.05 -30.05
CA ASN A 142 -8.82 -1.29 -29.59
C ASN A 142 -9.77 -1.27 -28.37
N THR A 143 -11.01 -1.72 -28.59
CA THR A 143 -12.07 -1.75 -27.55
C THR A 143 -11.76 -2.71 -26.40
N SER A 144 -11.11 -3.85 -26.68
CA SER A 144 -10.69 -4.82 -25.66
C SER A 144 -9.59 -4.25 -24.77
N TYR A 145 -8.56 -3.65 -25.38
CA TYR A 145 -7.47 -2.99 -24.63
C TYR A 145 -7.97 -1.82 -23.77
N ARG A 146 -8.97 -1.08 -24.27
CA ARG A 146 -9.63 -0.01 -23.50
C ARG A 146 -10.38 -0.53 -22.28
N GLN A 147 -11.06 -1.67 -22.40
CA GLN A 147 -11.74 -2.31 -21.25
C GLN A 147 -10.73 -2.77 -20.20
N LEU A 148 -9.65 -3.46 -20.62
CA LEU A 148 -8.55 -3.88 -19.74
C LEU A 148 -7.91 -2.70 -19.02
N THR A 149 -7.61 -1.61 -19.74
CA THR A 149 -7.04 -0.39 -19.16
C THR A 149 -7.96 0.23 -18.11
N ARG A 150 -9.29 0.22 -18.36
CA ARG A 150 -10.28 0.77 -17.42
C ARG A 150 -10.38 -0.08 -16.15
N GLN A 151 -10.40 -1.40 -16.28
CA GLN A 151 -10.40 -2.31 -15.13
C GLN A 151 -9.11 -2.16 -14.32
N PHE A 152 -7.95 -2.19 -14.97
CA PHE A 152 -6.66 -1.94 -14.32
C PHE A 152 -6.66 -0.62 -13.54
N THR A 153 -7.10 0.48 -14.16
CA THR A 153 -7.12 1.80 -13.54
C THR A 153 -8.05 1.83 -12.32
N LEU A 154 -9.22 1.19 -12.41
CA LEU A 154 -10.19 1.15 -11.32
C LEU A 154 -9.66 0.35 -10.11
N TYR A 155 -9.14 -0.86 -10.35
CA TYR A 155 -8.58 -1.70 -9.28
C TYR A 155 -7.32 -1.07 -8.66
N HIS A 156 -6.45 -0.49 -9.47
CA HIS A 156 -5.26 0.21 -8.99
C HIS A 156 -5.62 1.45 -8.16
N ALA A 157 -6.61 2.24 -8.60
CA ALA A 157 -7.06 3.42 -7.87
C ALA A 157 -7.72 3.04 -6.53
N LEU A 158 -8.53 1.97 -6.51
CA LEU A 158 -9.15 1.48 -5.28
C LEU A 158 -8.10 1.00 -4.27
N SER A 159 -7.12 0.22 -4.74
CA SER A 159 -5.98 -0.24 -3.94
C SER A 159 -5.18 0.94 -3.36
N SER A 160 -4.89 1.94 -4.19
CA SER A 160 -4.14 3.13 -3.81
C SER A 160 -4.90 3.99 -2.79
N LEU A 161 -6.21 4.17 -2.96
CA LEU A 161 -7.05 4.90 -2.02
C LEU A 161 -7.04 4.23 -0.65
N CYS A 162 -7.16 2.90 -0.63
CA CYS A 162 -7.12 2.15 0.61
C CYS A 162 -5.77 2.29 1.33
N ASN A 163 -4.67 2.23 0.57
CA ASN A 163 -3.32 2.48 1.08
C ASN A 163 -3.15 3.91 1.62
N LEU A 164 -3.71 4.92 0.95
CA LEU A 164 -3.70 6.31 1.44
C LEU A 164 -4.49 6.49 2.75
N CYS A 165 -5.65 5.85 2.87
CA CYS A 165 -6.39 5.81 4.13
C CYS A 165 -5.55 5.18 5.24
N CYS A 166 -4.85 4.08 4.96
CA CYS A 166 -3.93 3.45 5.92
C CYS A 166 -2.78 4.37 6.33
N ILE A 167 -2.18 5.10 5.38
CA ILE A 167 -1.12 6.08 5.67
C ILE A 167 -1.66 7.16 6.62
N ALA A 168 -2.86 7.69 6.35
CA ALA A 168 -3.48 8.72 7.18
C ALA A 168 -3.77 8.19 8.60
N CYS A 169 -4.37 7.01 8.72
CA CYS A 169 -4.67 6.39 10.01
C CYS A 169 -3.42 6.07 10.83
N ASN A 170 -2.38 5.52 10.19
CA ASN A 170 -1.10 5.23 10.84
C ASN A 170 -0.40 6.52 11.26
N GLY A 171 -0.44 7.56 10.42
CA GLY A 171 0.13 8.88 10.73
C GLY A 171 -0.55 9.57 11.91
N LEU A 172 -1.89 9.53 11.96
CA LEU A 172 -2.66 10.03 13.11
C LEU A 172 -2.31 9.25 14.39
N SER A 173 -2.26 7.92 14.31
CA SER A 173 -1.87 7.07 15.43
C SER A 173 -0.46 7.40 15.93
N LEU A 174 0.49 7.60 15.02
CA LEU A 174 1.86 7.96 15.36
C LEU A 174 1.93 9.34 16.03
N TYR A 175 1.20 10.32 15.51
CA TYR A 175 1.09 11.66 16.11
C TYR A 175 0.53 11.60 17.53
N TYR A 176 -0.54 10.82 17.77
CA TYR A 176 -1.12 10.69 19.10
C TYR A 176 -0.17 10.03 20.10
N VAL A 177 0.53 8.97 19.70
CA VAL A 177 1.52 8.31 20.56
C VAL A 177 2.69 9.27 20.86
N ALA A 178 3.18 10.00 19.84
CA ALA A 178 4.25 10.98 20.00
C ALA A 178 3.83 12.17 20.90
N ALA A 179 2.61 12.65 20.78
CA ALA A 179 2.09 13.76 21.59
C ALA A 179 1.90 13.40 23.07
N ARG A 180 1.73 12.11 23.38
CA ARG A 180 1.59 11.60 24.76
C ARG A 180 2.90 11.10 25.37
N LEU A 181 3.96 10.99 24.56
CA LEU A 181 5.30 10.63 25.03
C LEU A 181 5.85 11.56 26.13
N PRO A 182 5.65 12.90 26.06
CA PRO A 182 6.12 13.82 27.11
C PRO A 182 5.32 13.77 28.42
N ALA A 183 4.18 13.07 28.43
CA ALA A 183 3.29 12.95 29.59
C ALA A 183 3.43 11.61 30.34
N LEU A 184 4.41 10.79 29.94
CA LEU A 184 4.80 9.49 30.50
C LEU A 184 6.15 9.59 31.19
#